data_AF-A0A916RZD0-F1
#
_entry.id   AF-A0A916RZD0-F1
#
_cell.length_a   1.000
_cell.length_b   1.000
_cell.length_c   1.000
_cell.angle_alpha   90.00
_cell.angle_beta   90.00
_cell.angle_gamma   90.00
#
_symmetry.space_group_name_H-M   'P 1'
#
loop_
_entity.id
_entity.type
_entity.pdbx_description
1 polymer ?
#
loop_
_entity_poly.entity_id
_entity_poly.type
_entity_poly.pdbx_seq_one_letter_code
_entity_poly.pdbx_strand_id
1 'polypeptide(L)'
;MKSKDKLSNREVKDINRTIPEKDFIMNKLLLREVIEHAKKGTVPNVSVIVGETKYDDVITEFGEPNNSTAFGDGIYIDYESENLSFGYKGETIFDVRSLDEELSNISYKEILHFSGQPDEERYYKDEQLDQIILVYQLNKNYQLKWVLPRPTEEEPNPKLHHIVVFTEPANLVEDSSLLETLTLDEKIGQMIIAGIEGTTPTPETINLIEDYKVGGIIFFRDNLTSYSQARNLVNGIKRMNANSNNIPLFLSVDQEGGRVFRLPDLEGLPTSWDIGINNNPELSYQVGNILAQQLHAYGMNMNYAPVLDVNNNPDNPVIGDRAFGDSPDLVTKLGIQTMKGMSEENIIPVIKHFPGHGDTTVDSHYELPLIDKSLQQLYDLELIPFIEAIGQGADVVMIAHILFPQLDSVHPSSMSKAVITELLREELGFDGVVVTDDMMMDAIENHYDIGDAAVLSIKSGTDIILISEHYEDIVHTIEKIKMAVQQGELSEQRIDESVERILRLKEKYNLNNEEVEYHDLQYINEQINTLF
;
A
#
# COMPACT_ATOMS: atom_id res chain seq x y z
N MET A 1 -3.54 -44.21 -32.85
CA MET A 1 -4.08 -43.46 -31.69
C MET A 1 -2.91 -43.09 -30.79
N LYS A 2 -2.95 -41.85 -30.32
CA LYS A 2 -1.85 -41.00 -29.84
C LYS A 2 -1.07 -41.57 -28.64
N SER A 3 0.26 -41.50 -28.68
CA SER A 3 1.11 -41.40 -27.49
C SER A 3 1.51 -39.93 -27.31
N LYS A 4 1.32 -39.43 -26.10
CA LYS A 4 1.85 -38.16 -25.59
C LYS A 4 3.32 -38.38 -25.27
N ASP A 5 4.21 -37.58 -25.85
CA ASP A 5 5.59 -37.46 -25.37
C ASP A 5 5.83 -36.07 -24.80
N LYS A 6 6.45 -36.10 -23.62
CA LYS A 6 6.85 -34.98 -22.77
C LYS A 6 7.98 -34.21 -23.46
N LEU A 7 7.84 -32.89 -23.60
CA LEU A 7 8.98 -32.02 -23.85
C LEU A 7 9.77 -31.85 -22.54
N SER A 8 11.09 -32.00 -22.63
CA SER A 8 12.01 -32.09 -21.50
C SER A 8 12.54 -30.71 -21.09
N ASN A 9 12.91 -30.55 -19.81
CA ASN A 9 13.54 -29.37 -19.17
C ASN A 9 14.84 -28.84 -19.82
N ARG A 10 15.21 -29.29 -21.02
CA ARG A 10 16.31 -28.73 -21.83
C ARG A 10 15.88 -27.53 -22.69
N GLU A 11 14.62 -27.45 -23.10
CA GLU A 11 14.15 -26.35 -23.98
C GLU A 11 13.88 -25.03 -23.24
N VAL A 12 13.72 -25.06 -21.91
CA VAL A 12 13.64 -23.85 -21.07
C VAL A 12 15.02 -23.22 -20.83
N LYS A 13 16.11 -23.97 -21.06
CA LYS A 13 17.49 -23.46 -20.92
C LYS A 13 18.05 -22.79 -22.18
N ASP A 14 17.37 -22.88 -23.32
CA ASP A 14 17.85 -22.32 -24.60
C ASP A 14 17.23 -20.95 -24.96
N ILE A 15 16.42 -20.35 -24.08
CA ILE A 15 15.92 -18.97 -24.25
C ILE A 15 16.96 -17.92 -23.80
N ASN A 16 18.00 -18.32 -23.07
CA ASN A 16 19.11 -17.46 -22.66
C ASN A 16 20.24 -17.40 -23.72
N ARG A 17 19.89 -17.04 -24.95
CA ARG A 17 20.88 -16.55 -25.94
C ARG A 17 20.79 -15.03 -26.08
N THR A 18 21.51 -14.39 -25.16
CA THR A 18 22.28 -13.14 -25.33
C THR A 18 21.56 -11.93 -25.93
N ILE A 19 20.83 -11.21 -25.08
CA ILE A 19 20.91 -9.74 -25.10
C ILE A 19 22.28 -9.40 -24.47
N PRO A 20 23.12 -8.54 -25.08
CA PRO A 20 24.33 -8.07 -24.42
C PRO A 20 23.98 -7.47 -23.05
N GLU A 21 24.68 -7.86 -21.99
CA GLU A 21 24.38 -7.48 -20.59
C GLU A 21 24.22 -5.96 -20.41
N LYS A 22 24.93 -5.18 -21.23
CA LYS A 22 24.82 -3.71 -21.29
C LYS A 22 23.48 -3.20 -21.83
N ASP A 23 22.94 -3.84 -22.87
CA ASP A 23 21.69 -3.43 -23.50
C ASP A 23 20.50 -3.78 -22.61
N PHE A 24 20.58 -4.90 -21.88
CA PHE A 24 19.59 -5.28 -20.87
C PHE A 24 19.54 -4.29 -19.69
N ILE A 25 20.70 -3.85 -19.18
CA ILE A 25 20.76 -2.84 -18.11
C ILE A 25 20.22 -1.49 -18.60
N MET A 26 20.55 -1.08 -19.83
CA MET A 26 20.06 0.18 -20.39
C MET A 26 18.54 0.15 -20.60
N ASN A 27 18.01 -0.94 -21.16
CA ASN A 27 16.57 -1.13 -21.33
C ASN A 27 15.83 -1.12 -19.98
N LYS A 28 16.44 -1.69 -18.93
CA LYS A 28 15.87 -1.66 -17.57
C LYS A 28 15.74 -0.22 -17.04
N LEU A 29 16.73 0.63 -17.30
CA LEU A 29 16.68 2.05 -16.90
C LEU A 29 15.60 2.80 -17.68
N LEU A 30 15.51 2.60 -18.99
CA LEU A 30 14.47 3.20 -19.83
C LEU A 30 13.06 2.75 -19.42
N LEU A 31 12.86 1.46 -19.14
CA LEU A 31 11.60 0.93 -18.64
C LEU A 31 11.18 1.60 -17.32
N ARG A 32 12.12 1.74 -16.37
CA ARG A 32 11.87 2.44 -15.09
C ARG A 32 11.51 3.91 -15.33
N GLU A 33 12.25 4.61 -16.19
CA GLU A 33 12.01 6.01 -16.52
C GLU A 33 10.62 6.22 -17.14
N VAL A 34 10.25 5.41 -18.13
CA VAL A 34 8.92 5.47 -18.75
C VAL A 34 7.80 5.30 -17.72
N ILE A 35 7.92 4.32 -16.83
CA ILE A 35 6.91 4.07 -15.80
C ILE A 35 6.80 5.22 -14.81
N GLU A 36 7.93 5.79 -14.36
CA GLU A 36 7.94 6.93 -13.44
C GLU A 36 7.36 8.21 -14.07
N HIS A 37 7.59 8.44 -15.36
CA HIS A 37 6.94 9.50 -16.11
C HIS A 37 5.44 9.27 -16.26
N ALA A 38 5.05 8.03 -16.61
CA ALA A 38 3.65 7.67 -16.84
C ALA A 38 2.80 7.75 -15.56
N LYS A 39 3.37 7.44 -14.38
CA LYS A 39 2.71 7.65 -13.08
C LYS A 39 2.35 9.11 -12.82
N LYS A 40 3.01 10.04 -13.50
CA LYS A 40 2.79 11.49 -13.43
C LYS A 40 2.03 12.02 -14.66
N GLY A 41 1.46 11.14 -15.48
CA GLY A 41 0.70 11.53 -16.68
C GLY A 41 1.57 12.03 -17.85
N THR A 42 2.88 11.79 -17.84
CA THR A 42 3.81 12.25 -18.89
C THR A 42 4.52 11.10 -19.58
N VAL A 43 5.15 11.38 -20.72
CA VAL A 43 6.17 10.51 -21.32
C VAL A 43 7.56 11.15 -21.16
N PRO A 44 8.66 10.39 -21.22
CA PRO A 44 10.01 10.96 -21.10
C PRO A 44 10.24 12.09 -22.10
N ASN A 45 10.98 13.12 -21.68
CA ASN A 45 11.36 14.28 -22.49
C ASN A 45 10.20 15.14 -23.06
N VAL A 46 8.98 14.98 -22.56
CA VAL A 46 7.81 15.75 -22.99
C VAL A 46 7.14 16.42 -21.78
N SER A 47 6.86 17.71 -21.90
CA SER A 47 6.24 18.56 -20.87
C SER A 47 4.73 18.35 -20.70
N VAL A 48 4.09 17.70 -21.67
CA VAL A 48 2.64 17.51 -21.75
C VAL A 48 2.18 16.47 -20.74
N ILE A 49 1.29 16.90 -19.84
CA ILE A 49 0.67 16.07 -18.80
C ILE A 49 -0.76 15.76 -19.23
N VAL A 50 -1.09 14.48 -19.39
CA VAL A 50 -2.45 14.07 -19.72
C VAL A 50 -3.40 14.46 -18.58
N GLY A 51 -4.52 15.06 -18.95
CA GLY A 51 -5.57 15.55 -18.08
C GLY A 51 -5.38 16.95 -17.53
N GLU A 52 -4.19 17.53 -17.70
CA GLU A 52 -3.89 18.89 -17.22
C GLU A 52 -3.60 19.84 -18.38
N THR A 53 -2.69 19.46 -19.28
CA THR A 53 -2.25 20.31 -20.38
C THR A 53 -3.39 20.58 -21.37
N LYS A 54 -3.51 21.84 -21.80
CA LYS A 54 -4.50 22.25 -22.79
C LYS A 54 -3.95 22.17 -24.20
N TYR A 55 -4.85 21.99 -25.17
CA TYR A 55 -4.54 21.99 -26.59
C TYR A 55 -3.76 23.25 -27.00
N ASP A 56 -4.17 24.44 -26.53
CA ASP A 56 -3.50 25.70 -26.85
C ASP A 56 -2.07 25.77 -26.30
N ASP A 57 -1.78 25.11 -25.17
CA ASP A 57 -0.43 25.01 -24.62
C ASP A 57 0.46 24.15 -25.52
N VAL A 58 -0.09 23.02 -26.03
CA VAL A 58 0.61 22.17 -27.00
C VAL A 58 0.92 22.93 -28.28
N ILE A 59 -0.04 23.71 -28.81
CA ILE A 59 0.20 24.54 -30.02
C ILE A 59 1.24 25.63 -29.74
N THR A 60 1.26 26.19 -28.53
CA THR A 60 2.25 27.19 -28.14
C THR A 60 3.66 26.61 -28.07
N GLU A 61 3.80 25.38 -27.60
CA GLU A 61 5.09 24.71 -27.45
C GLU A 61 5.60 24.09 -28.76
N PHE A 62 4.74 23.36 -29.47
CA PHE A 62 5.13 22.54 -30.63
C PHE A 62 4.76 23.16 -31.99
N GLY A 63 3.96 24.23 -32.00
CA GLY A 63 3.47 24.87 -33.22
C GLY A 63 2.25 24.17 -33.83
N GLU A 64 2.03 24.36 -35.14
CA GLU A 64 0.91 23.73 -35.84
C GLU A 64 1.22 22.26 -36.17
N PRO A 65 0.28 21.32 -35.96
CA PRO A 65 0.51 19.90 -36.18
C PRO A 65 0.63 19.56 -37.67
N ASN A 66 1.35 18.48 -37.98
CA ASN A 66 1.48 17.97 -39.35
C ASN A 66 0.15 17.43 -39.87
N ASN A 67 -0.62 16.77 -38.99
CA ASN A 67 -1.89 16.17 -39.31
C ASN A 67 -2.85 16.26 -38.12
N SER A 68 -4.15 16.24 -38.40
CA SER A 68 -5.21 16.22 -37.39
C SER A 68 -6.31 15.26 -37.83
N THR A 69 -6.59 14.27 -37.00
CA THR A 69 -7.54 13.19 -37.31
C THR A 69 -8.53 13.00 -36.17
N ALA A 70 -9.83 13.02 -36.48
CA ALA A 70 -10.86 12.65 -35.52
C ALA A 70 -10.96 11.13 -35.40
N PHE A 71 -10.85 10.58 -34.19
CA PHE A 71 -10.95 9.15 -33.93
C PHE A 71 -11.64 8.89 -32.59
N GLY A 72 -12.69 8.06 -32.60
CA GLY A 72 -13.56 7.89 -31.43
C GLY A 72 -14.21 9.21 -31.02
N ASP A 73 -14.08 9.56 -29.74
CA ASP A 73 -14.63 10.79 -29.15
C ASP A 73 -13.61 11.94 -29.03
N GLY A 74 -12.42 11.80 -29.62
CA GLY A 74 -11.32 12.77 -29.52
C GLY A 74 -10.74 13.15 -30.88
N ILE A 75 -9.89 14.18 -30.86
CA ILE A 75 -9.09 14.61 -32.01
C ILE A 75 -7.62 14.30 -31.69
N TYR A 76 -6.93 13.67 -32.62
CA TYR A 76 -5.50 13.36 -32.51
C TYR A 76 -4.71 14.28 -33.44
N ILE A 77 -3.66 14.88 -32.91
CA ILE A 77 -2.74 15.75 -33.64
C ILE A 77 -1.34 15.13 -33.64
N ASP A 78 -0.74 15.07 -34.82
CA ASP A 78 0.54 14.38 -35.04
C ASP A 78 1.66 15.39 -35.27
N TYR A 79 2.79 15.16 -34.61
CA TYR A 79 4.05 15.91 -34.72
C TYR A 79 5.14 14.95 -35.19
N GLU A 80 5.28 14.82 -36.51
CA GLU A 80 6.13 13.81 -37.15
C GLU A 80 7.62 14.04 -36.87
N SER A 81 8.08 15.29 -36.78
CA SER A 81 9.48 15.61 -36.48
C SER A 81 9.89 15.27 -35.06
N GLU A 82 8.92 15.29 -34.15
CA GLU A 82 9.10 15.08 -32.72
C GLU A 82 8.80 13.63 -32.31
N ASN A 83 8.27 12.81 -33.24
CA ASN A 83 7.80 11.45 -32.95
C ASN A 83 6.72 11.42 -31.86
N LEU A 84 5.82 12.42 -31.87
CA LEU A 84 4.75 12.58 -30.89
C LEU A 84 3.37 12.63 -31.53
N SER A 85 2.38 12.16 -30.79
CA SER A 85 0.96 12.37 -31.10
C SER A 85 0.20 12.66 -29.82
N PHE A 86 -0.72 13.63 -29.88
CA PHE A 86 -1.57 13.99 -28.75
C PHE A 86 -3.04 13.83 -29.10
N GLY A 87 -3.77 13.08 -28.28
CA GLY A 87 -5.23 13.03 -28.31
C GLY A 87 -5.81 14.04 -27.33
N TYR A 88 -6.76 14.86 -27.79
CA TYR A 88 -7.46 15.84 -26.95
C TYR A 88 -8.97 15.77 -27.13
N LYS A 89 -9.69 16.12 -26.06
CA LYS A 89 -11.16 16.19 -26.04
C LYS A 89 -11.58 17.47 -25.33
N GLY A 90 -12.45 18.25 -25.98
CA GLY A 90 -12.66 19.64 -25.58
C GLY A 90 -11.35 20.41 -25.77
N GLU A 91 -10.77 20.91 -24.67
CA GLU A 91 -9.49 21.62 -24.68
C GLU A 91 -8.37 20.85 -23.97
N THR A 92 -8.63 19.69 -23.37
CA THR A 92 -7.64 18.98 -22.53
C THR A 92 -7.02 17.79 -23.28
N ILE A 93 -5.70 17.64 -23.19
CA ILE A 93 -4.98 16.45 -23.68
C ILE A 93 -5.33 15.26 -22.79
N PHE A 94 -5.69 14.11 -23.35
CA PHE A 94 -5.99 12.89 -22.59
C PHE A 94 -5.13 11.69 -23.00
N ASP A 95 -4.41 11.77 -24.12
CA ASP A 95 -3.60 10.70 -24.69
C ASP A 95 -2.31 11.32 -25.22
N VAL A 96 -1.16 10.85 -24.74
CA VAL A 96 0.16 11.22 -25.23
C VAL A 96 0.84 9.97 -25.74
N ARG A 97 1.24 9.99 -27.01
CA ARG A 97 1.97 8.89 -27.67
C ARG A 97 3.39 9.32 -27.96
N SER A 98 4.34 8.48 -27.56
CA SER A 98 5.75 8.68 -27.86
C SER A 98 6.31 7.51 -28.65
N LEU A 99 6.81 7.83 -29.85
CA LEU A 99 7.54 6.91 -30.73
C LEU A 99 9.06 7.14 -30.60
N ASP A 100 9.54 7.48 -29.40
CA ASP A 100 10.96 7.71 -29.14
C ASP A 100 11.81 6.50 -29.59
N GLU A 101 12.75 6.75 -30.50
CA GLU A 101 13.61 5.73 -31.07
C GLU A 101 14.48 5.04 -30.02
N GLU A 102 14.78 5.69 -28.88
CA GLU A 102 15.53 5.06 -27.79
C GLU A 102 14.76 3.87 -27.18
N LEU A 103 13.43 3.92 -27.21
CA LEU A 103 12.56 2.88 -26.68
C LEU A 103 12.35 1.71 -27.67
N SER A 104 12.68 1.90 -28.95
CA SER A 104 12.45 0.91 -30.01
C SER A 104 13.20 -0.42 -29.82
N ASN A 105 14.24 -0.43 -28.97
CA ASN A 105 14.99 -1.66 -28.66
C ASN A 105 14.37 -2.49 -27.53
N ILE A 106 13.37 -1.99 -26.82
CA ILE A 106 12.67 -2.72 -25.77
C ILE A 106 11.81 -3.81 -26.41
N SER A 107 11.88 -5.04 -25.90
CA SER A 107 11.09 -6.17 -26.41
C SER A 107 9.91 -6.54 -25.53
N TYR A 108 8.93 -7.21 -26.14
CA TYR A 108 7.74 -7.77 -25.48
C TYR A 108 8.07 -8.52 -24.17
N LYS A 109 9.06 -9.41 -24.20
CA LYS A 109 9.48 -10.18 -23.03
C LYS A 109 10.15 -9.33 -21.95
N GLU A 110 10.88 -8.28 -22.32
CA GLU A 110 11.49 -7.36 -21.35
C GLU A 110 10.41 -6.58 -20.61
N ILE A 111 9.37 -6.13 -21.31
CA ILE A 111 8.21 -5.44 -20.70
C ILE A 111 7.51 -6.36 -19.71
N LEU A 112 7.15 -7.59 -20.13
CA LEU A 112 6.48 -8.53 -19.22
C LEU A 112 7.36 -8.97 -18.04
N HIS A 113 8.67 -9.10 -18.26
CA HIS A 113 9.60 -9.45 -17.20
C HIS A 113 9.75 -8.32 -16.17
N PHE A 114 9.78 -7.07 -16.63
CA PHE A 114 9.99 -5.90 -15.78
C PHE A 114 8.71 -5.43 -15.11
N SER A 115 7.62 -5.31 -15.87
CA SER A 115 6.35 -4.74 -15.42
C SER A 115 5.35 -5.79 -14.91
N GLY A 116 5.64 -7.08 -15.05
CA GLY A 116 4.72 -8.15 -14.69
C GLY A 116 3.59 -8.33 -15.70
N GLN A 117 2.52 -9.01 -15.27
CA GLN A 117 1.32 -9.21 -16.10
C GLN A 117 0.56 -7.89 -16.28
N PRO A 118 0.12 -7.54 -17.50
CA PRO A 118 -0.73 -6.37 -17.70
C PRO A 118 -2.12 -6.57 -17.09
N ASP A 119 -2.75 -5.47 -16.68
CA ASP A 119 -4.14 -5.47 -16.22
C ASP A 119 -5.11 -5.85 -17.35
N GLU A 120 -4.78 -5.46 -18.59
CA GLU A 120 -5.55 -5.80 -19.78
C GLU A 120 -4.63 -6.00 -21.01
N GLU A 121 -4.93 -7.01 -21.82
CA GLU A 121 -4.36 -7.16 -23.17
C GLU A 121 -5.41 -6.82 -24.23
N ARG A 122 -5.12 -5.84 -25.09
CA ARG A 122 -5.96 -5.52 -26.25
C ARG A 122 -5.26 -5.88 -27.54
N TYR A 123 -6.06 -6.22 -28.55
CA TYR A 123 -5.58 -6.59 -29.87
C TYR A 123 -6.18 -5.65 -30.91
N TYR A 124 -5.33 -5.10 -31.77
CA TYR A 124 -5.74 -4.23 -32.87
C TYR A 124 -5.24 -4.80 -34.18
N LYS A 125 -6.12 -4.87 -35.20
CA LYS A 125 -5.76 -5.34 -36.53
C LYS A 125 -6.53 -4.59 -37.60
N ASP A 126 -5.80 -4.06 -38.58
CA ASP A 126 -6.35 -3.48 -39.81
C ASP A 126 -5.58 -3.99 -41.05
N GLU A 127 -5.69 -3.30 -42.18
CA GLU A 127 -5.00 -3.69 -43.42
C GLU A 127 -3.46 -3.51 -43.35
N GLN A 128 -2.94 -2.72 -42.40
CA GLN A 128 -1.54 -2.32 -42.31
C GLN A 128 -0.86 -2.76 -41.00
N LEU A 129 -1.62 -2.94 -39.92
CA LEU A 129 -1.13 -3.19 -38.56
C LEU A 129 -1.77 -4.46 -37.96
N ASP A 130 -0.97 -5.20 -37.20
CA ASP A 130 -1.41 -6.29 -36.33
C ASP A 130 -0.65 -6.15 -35.01
N GLN A 131 -1.32 -5.61 -34.00
CA GLN A 131 -0.70 -5.11 -32.76
C GLN A 131 -1.33 -5.73 -31.52
N ILE A 132 -0.51 -5.90 -30.49
CA ILE A 132 -0.91 -6.13 -29.10
C ILE A 132 -0.65 -4.85 -28.30
N ILE A 133 -1.57 -4.54 -27.38
CA ILE A 133 -1.51 -3.40 -26.49
C ILE A 133 -1.57 -3.96 -25.06
N LEU A 134 -0.48 -3.80 -24.32
CA LEU A 134 -0.39 -4.18 -22.91
C LEU A 134 -0.75 -2.97 -22.07
N VAL A 135 -1.88 -3.02 -21.36
CA VAL A 135 -2.40 -1.91 -20.56
C VAL A 135 -2.06 -2.16 -19.10
N TYR A 136 -1.42 -1.16 -18.48
CA TYR A 136 -1.11 -1.13 -17.06
C TYR A 136 -1.81 0.07 -16.42
N GLN A 137 -2.66 -0.17 -15.43
CA GLN A 137 -3.29 0.85 -14.61
C GLN A 137 -2.30 1.29 -13.52
N LEU A 138 -1.71 2.47 -13.68
CA LEU A 138 -0.65 2.92 -12.78
C LEU A 138 -1.19 3.55 -11.49
N ASN A 139 -2.32 4.26 -11.59
CA ASN A 139 -3.07 4.83 -10.47
C ASN A 139 -4.51 5.12 -10.93
N LYS A 140 -5.36 5.79 -10.12
CA LYS A 140 -6.76 6.10 -10.50
C LYS A 140 -6.90 6.96 -11.77
N ASN A 141 -5.87 7.72 -12.11
CA ASN A 141 -5.91 8.71 -13.19
C ASN A 141 -5.24 8.21 -14.48
N TYR A 142 -4.14 7.46 -14.38
CA TYR A 142 -3.26 7.21 -15.52
C TYR A 142 -3.08 5.72 -15.84
N GLN A 143 -3.08 5.45 -17.14
CA GLN A 143 -2.71 4.18 -17.75
C GLN A 143 -1.44 4.36 -18.57
N LEU A 144 -0.57 3.35 -18.52
CA LEU A 144 0.52 3.17 -19.47
C LEU A 144 0.19 2.01 -20.39
N LYS A 145 0.30 2.25 -21.70
CA LYS A 145 0.07 1.24 -22.73
C LYS A 145 1.35 1.02 -23.52
N TRP A 146 1.79 -0.22 -23.57
CA TRP A 146 2.88 -0.63 -24.45
C TRP A 146 2.28 -1.19 -25.73
N VAL A 147 2.58 -0.57 -26.87
CA VAL A 147 2.03 -0.96 -28.17
C VAL A 147 3.13 -1.65 -28.98
N LEU A 148 2.91 -2.92 -29.32
CA LEU A 148 3.87 -3.75 -30.05
C LEU A 148 3.18 -4.46 -31.22
N PRO A 149 3.92 -4.86 -32.28
CA PRO A 149 3.43 -5.89 -33.19
C PRO A 149 2.99 -7.13 -32.41
N ARG A 150 1.95 -7.82 -32.87
CA ARG A 150 1.45 -9.03 -32.21
C ARG A 150 2.51 -10.15 -32.28
N PRO A 151 2.90 -10.77 -31.15
CA PRO A 151 3.80 -11.91 -31.18
C PRO A 151 3.25 -13.07 -32.03
N THR A 152 4.11 -13.67 -32.86
CA THR A 152 3.77 -14.80 -33.73
C THR A 152 4.74 -15.97 -33.53
N GLU A 153 4.50 -17.11 -34.15
CA GLU A 153 5.46 -18.23 -34.14
C GLU A 153 6.80 -17.85 -34.83
N GLU A 154 6.76 -16.97 -35.84
CA GLU A 154 7.95 -16.51 -36.57
C GLU A 154 8.69 -15.40 -35.82
N GLU A 155 7.97 -14.52 -35.11
CA GLU A 155 8.52 -13.45 -34.28
C GLU A 155 7.83 -13.43 -32.90
N PRO A 156 8.30 -14.25 -31.93
CA PRO A 156 7.67 -14.39 -30.62
C PRO A 156 8.09 -13.29 -29.63
N ASN A 157 9.03 -12.41 -29.97
CA ASN A 157 9.49 -11.35 -29.09
C ASN A 157 9.64 -10.01 -29.83
N PRO A 158 8.51 -9.47 -30.34
CA PRO A 158 8.53 -8.24 -31.12
C PRO A 158 9.04 -7.07 -30.29
N LYS A 159 9.56 -6.07 -31.00
CA LYS A 159 10.05 -4.82 -30.43
C LYS A 159 8.94 -3.79 -30.26
N LEU A 160 9.11 -2.92 -29.28
CA LEU A 160 8.18 -1.86 -28.96
C LEU A 160 8.01 -0.94 -30.16
N HIS A 161 6.76 -0.62 -30.49
CA HIS A 161 6.45 0.33 -31.54
C HIS A 161 6.30 1.74 -30.95
N HIS A 162 5.52 1.89 -29.89
CA HIS A 162 5.42 3.13 -29.11
C HIS A 162 4.80 2.89 -27.74
N ILE A 163 4.86 3.92 -26.90
CA ILE A 163 4.12 3.99 -25.64
C ILE A 163 2.96 4.96 -25.74
N VAL A 164 1.94 4.73 -24.92
CA VAL A 164 0.84 5.67 -24.71
C VAL A 164 0.66 5.90 -23.22
N VAL A 165 0.66 7.15 -22.79
CA VAL A 165 0.17 7.55 -21.47
C VAL A 165 -1.20 8.16 -21.65
N PHE A 166 -2.16 7.67 -20.88
CA PHE A 166 -3.57 7.93 -21.11
C PHE A 166 -4.30 8.21 -19.80
N THR A 167 -5.22 9.16 -19.82
CA THR A 167 -6.22 9.37 -18.77
C THR A 167 -7.62 9.30 -19.37
N GLU A 168 -8.56 8.79 -18.58
CA GLU A 168 -9.93 8.65 -19.03
C GLU A 168 -10.64 10.02 -19.03
N PRO A 169 -11.29 10.44 -20.13
CA PRO A 169 -11.93 11.75 -20.18
C PRO A 169 -13.04 11.99 -19.15
N ALA A 170 -13.61 10.93 -18.57
CA ALA A 170 -14.58 11.03 -17.47
C ALA A 170 -13.93 11.46 -16.15
N ASN A 171 -12.63 11.20 -15.97
CA ASN A 171 -11.83 11.67 -14.84
C ASN A 171 -11.38 13.14 -14.99
N LEU A 172 -11.70 13.78 -16.13
CA LEU A 172 -11.38 15.19 -16.43
C LEU A 172 -12.49 16.16 -16.02
N VAL A 173 -13.58 15.66 -15.43
CA VAL A 173 -14.57 16.52 -14.79
C VAL A 173 -13.98 16.94 -13.44
N GLU A 174 -13.79 18.25 -13.26
CA GLU A 174 -13.36 18.91 -12.03
C GLU A 174 -14.05 18.31 -10.79
N ASP A 175 -13.39 17.37 -10.13
CA ASP A 175 -13.53 17.14 -8.71
C ASP A 175 -12.17 17.52 -8.17
N SER A 176 -12.04 18.73 -7.58
CA SER A 176 -10.81 19.04 -6.83
C SER A 176 -10.63 17.88 -5.88
N SER A 177 -9.53 17.14 -6.01
CA SER A 177 -9.35 15.94 -5.20
C SER A 177 -9.61 16.32 -3.74
N LEU A 178 -10.35 15.51 -2.97
CA LEU A 178 -10.66 15.83 -1.56
C LEU A 178 -9.43 16.37 -0.80
N LEU A 179 -8.25 15.85 -1.14
CA LEU A 179 -6.93 16.31 -0.73
C LEU A 179 -6.68 17.83 -0.91
N GLU A 180 -7.00 18.41 -2.07
CA GLU A 180 -6.84 19.85 -2.36
C GLU A 180 -7.74 20.74 -1.49
N THR A 181 -8.83 20.19 -0.97
CA THR A 181 -9.74 20.91 -0.08
C THR A 181 -9.26 20.94 1.38
N LEU A 182 -8.32 20.05 1.74
CA LEU A 182 -7.80 19.94 3.09
C LEU A 182 -6.75 21.01 3.37
N THR A 183 -6.86 21.63 4.55
CA THR A 183 -5.78 22.44 5.10
C THR A 183 -4.59 21.56 5.50
N LEU A 184 -3.41 22.17 5.64
CA LEU A 184 -2.22 21.45 6.14
C LEU A 184 -2.49 20.80 7.51
N ASP A 185 -3.24 21.45 8.39
CA ASP A 185 -3.58 20.91 9.71
C ASP A 185 -4.45 19.66 9.61
N GLU A 186 -5.47 19.68 8.73
CA GLU A 186 -6.30 18.50 8.45
C GLU A 186 -5.50 17.36 7.82
N LYS A 187 -4.60 17.68 6.88
CA LYS A 187 -3.70 16.70 6.25
C LYS A 187 -2.81 16.02 7.28
N ILE A 188 -2.15 16.79 8.16
CA ILE A 188 -1.33 16.24 9.25
C ILE A 188 -2.19 15.41 10.20
N GLY A 189 -3.39 15.89 10.56
CA GLY A 189 -4.35 15.13 11.37
C GLY A 189 -4.63 13.76 10.78
N GLN A 190 -4.90 13.66 9.47
CA GLN A 190 -5.15 12.38 8.80
C GLN A 190 -4.00 11.37 8.91
N MET A 191 -2.77 11.83 9.13
CA MET A 191 -1.59 10.99 9.31
C MET A 191 -1.40 10.48 10.75
N ILE A 192 -2.33 10.77 11.67
CA ILE A 192 -2.25 10.35 13.07
C ILE A 192 -3.32 9.30 13.38
N ILE A 193 -2.89 8.18 13.97
CA ILE A 193 -3.76 7.30 14.74
C ILE A 193 -3.45 7.50 16.22
N ALA A 194 -4.46 7.99 16.96
CA ALA A 194 -4.33 8.35 18.36
C ALA A 194 -4.97 7.30 19.27
N GLY A 195 -4.33 6.97 20.37
CA GLY A 195 -4.98 6.30 21.48
C GLY A 195 -5.84 7.27 22.29
N ILE A 196 -6.72 6.70 23.11
CA ILE A 196 -7.61 7.47 23.98
C ILE A 196 -7.62 6.88 25.39
N GLU A 197 -7.95 7.72 26.37
CA GLU A 197 -8.10 7.29 27.76
C GLU A 197 -9.55 7.01 28.12
N GLY A 198 -9.74 6.05 29.03
CA GLY A 198 -11.05 5.74 29.61
C GLY A 198 -12.02 5.03 28.65
N THR A 199 -13.26 4.89 29.13
CA THR A 199 -14.32 4.08 28.49
C THR A 199 -15.40 4.94 27.80
N THR A 200 -15.21 6.25 27.78
CA THR A 200 -16.10 7.25 27.18
C THR A 200 -15.25 8.40 26.65
N PRO A 201 -15.64 9.11 25.57
CA PRO A 201 -14.86 10.22 25.05
C PRO A 201 -14.60 11.29 26.13
N THR A 202 -13.33 11.60 26.37
CA THR A 202 -12.90 12.68 27.27
C THR A 202 -12.83 14.01 26.51
N PRO A 203 -12.68 15.17 27.18
CA PRO A 203 -12.40 16.44 26.51
C PRO A 203 -11.19 16.37 25.55
N GLU A 204 -10.15 15.63 25.93
CA GLU A 204 -8.96 15.38 25.13
C GLU A 204 -9.30 14.55 23.89
N THR A 205 -10.09 13.48 24.04
CA THR A 205 -10.60 12.70 22.89
C THR A 205 -11.42 13.58 21.93
N ILE A 206 -12.29 14.44 22.47
CA ILE A 206 -13.10 15.36 21.67
C ILE A 206 -12.20 16.31 20.88
N ASN A 207 -11.19 16.90 21.53
CA ASN A 207 -10.28 17.84 20.89
C ASN A 207 -9.41 17.16 19.80
N LEU A 208 -8.93 15.93 20.02
CA LEU A 208 -8.21 15.15 18.99
C LEU A 208 -9.06 14.95 17.73
N ILE A 209 -10.35 14.63 17.89
CA ILE A 209 -11.26 14.38 16.77
C ILE A 209 -11.72 15.68 16.12
N GLU A 210 -12.20 16.64 16.91
CA GLU A 210 -12.89 17.83 16.41
C GLU A 210 -11.94 18.96 16.02
N ASP A 211 -10.80 19.12 16.69
CA ASP A 211 -9.87 20.23 16.43
C ASP A 211 -8.62 19.76 15.67
N TYR A 212 -7.99 18.66 16.10
CA TYR A 212 -6.82 18.11 15.43
C TYR A 212 -7.14 17.19 14.24
N LYS A 213 -8.41 16.81 14.07
CA LYS A 213 -8.90 16.04 12.91
C LYS A 213 -8.09 14.75 12.67
N VAL A 214 -7.73 14.05 13.75
CA VAL A 214 -6.92 12.83 13.66
C VAL A 214 -7.52 11.83 12.67
N GLY A 215 -6.68 11.08 11.97
CA GLY A 215 -7.07 10.15 10.93
C GLY A 215 -7.72 8.88 11.46
N GLY A 216 -7.44 8.52 12.70
CA GLY A 216 -8.02 7.36 13.36
C GLY A 216 -7.78 7.29 14.86
N ILE A 217 -8.42 6.29 15.48
CA ILE A 217 -8.31 5.94 16.88
C ILE A 217 -7.92 4.47 17.01
N ILE A 218 -6.99 4.17 17.92
CA ILE A 218 -6.68 2.80 18.37
C ILE A 218 -7.28 2.57 19.76
N PHE A 219 -7.89 1.40 19.95
CA PHE A 219 -8.49 1.00 21.23
C PHE A 219 -7.69 -0.12 21.90
N PHE A 220 -7.55 -0.02 23.21
CA PHE A 220 -6.96 -1.03 24.07
C PHE A 220 -7.99 -1.63 25.03
N ARG A 221 -7.60 -2.69 25.74
CA ARG A 221 -8.47 -3.39 26.69
C ARG A 221 -9.06 -2.45 27.74
N ASP A 222 -8.30 -1.44 28.18
CA ASP A 222 -8.75 -0.48 29.19
C ASP A 222 -9.86 0.46 28.69
N ASN A 223 -10.03 0.59 27.36
CA ASN A 223 -11.14 1.34 26.76
C ASN A 223 -12.41 0.48 26.62
N LEU A 224 -12.29 -0.84 26.62
CA LEU A 224 -13.31 -1.79 26.17
C LEU A 224 -13.69 -2.79 27.29
N THR A 225 -14.69 -2.44 28.08
CA THR A 225 -15.08 -3.20 29.28
C THR A 225 -16.22 -4.21 29.07
N SER A 226 -17.14 -3.92 28.16
CA SER A 226 -18.24 -4.81 27.75
C SER A 226 -18.68 -4.44 26.34
N TYR A 227 -19.35 -5.35 25.63
CA TYR A 227 -19.84 -5.13 24.28
C TYR A 227 -20.70 -3.86 24.18
N SER A 228 -21.66 -3.72 25.09
CA SER A 228 -22.57 -2.56 25.10
C SER A 228 -21.81 -1.24 25.30
N GLN A 229 -20.85 -1.19 26.23
CA GLN A 229 -20.06 0.02 26.46
C GLN A 229 -19.14 0.32 25.28
N ALA A 230 -18.42 -0.68 24.76
CA ALA A 230 -17.51 -0.52 23.63
C ALA A 230 -18.24 -0.01 22.38
N ARG A 231 -19.39 -0.61 22.03
CA ARG A 231 -20.22 -0.16 20.91
C ARG A 231 -20.70 1.29 21.11
N ASN A 232 -21.12 1.65 22.33
CA ASN A 232 -21.56 3.01 22.62
C ASN A 232 -20.42 4.04 22.52
N LEU A 233 -19.20 3.67 22.95
CA LEU A 233 -17.99 4.47 22.80
C LEU A 233 -17.69 4.70 21.30
N VAL A 234 -17.62 3.63 20.52
CA VAL A 234 -17.32 3.70 19.08
C VAL A 234 -18.38 4.50 18.31
N ASN A 235 -19.67 4.25 18.54
CA ASN A 235 -20.75 5.04 17.94
C ASN A 235 -20.71 6.51 18.39
N GLY A 236 -20.30 6.78 19.64
CA GLY A 236 -20.06 8.14 20.14
C GLY A 236 -19.00 8.88 19.34
N ILE A 237 -17.85 8.24 19.13
CA ILE A 237 -16.75 8.76 18.33
C ILE A 237 -17.17 9.01 16.88
N LYS A 238 -17.89 8.06 16.26
CA LYS A 238 -18.43 8.23 14.90
C LYS A 238 -19.35 9.45 14.77
N ARG A 239 -20.27 9.65 15.72
CA ARG A 239 -21.14 10.84 15.75
C ARG A 239 -20.36 12.13 15.90
N MET A 240 -19.36 12.16 16.78
CA MET A 240 -18.51 13.34 16.99
C MET A 240 -17.74 13.70 15.71
N ASN A 241 -17.15 12.68 15.07
CA ASN A 241 -16.46 12.87 13.81
C ASN A 241 -17.41 13.41 12.73
N ALA A 242 -18.60 12.81 12.56
CA ALA A 242 -19.59 13.26 11.57
C ALA A 242 -20.01 14.73 11.71
N ASN A 243 -19.95 15.31 12.92
CA ASN A 243 -20.33 16.70 13.15
C ASN A 243 -19.20 17.70 12.83
N SER A 244 -17.96 17.23 12.73
CA SER A 244 -16.77 18.08 12.67
C SER A 244 -15.86 17.77 11.48
N ASN A 245 -15.92 16.57 10.91
CA ASN A 245 -15.07 16.08 9.83
C ASN A 245 -15.85 15.14 8.91
N ASN A 246 -15.80 15.41 7.61
CA ASN A 246 -16.46 14.55 6.62
C ASN A 246 -15.66 13.28 6.29
N ILE A 247 -14.39 13.22 6.70
CA ILE A 247 -13.54 12.05 6.47
C ILE A 247 -13.73 11.06 7.63
N PRO A 248 -14.18 9.81 7.37
CA PRO A 248 -14.34 8.79 8.41
C PRO A 248 -13.02 8.42 9.09
N LEU A 249 -13.08 8.06 10.37
CA LEU A 249 -11.92 7.62 11.14
C LEU A 249 -11.56 6.16 10.81
N PHE A 250 -10.25 5.85 10.83
CA PHE A 250 -9.84 4.48 11.14
C PHE A 250 -10.16 4.20 12.60
N LEU A 251 -10.89 3.13 12.87
CA LEU A 251 -11.29 2.69 14.20
C LEU A 251 -10.69 1.32 14.39
N SER A 252 -9.59 1.26 15.15
CA SER A 252 -8.60 0.18 15.06
C SER A 252 -8.34 -0.51 16.39
N VAL A 253 -7.86 -1.75 16.33
CA VAL A 253 -7.54 -2.58 17.50
C VAL A 253 -6.52 -3.65 17.14
N ASP A 254 -5.76 -4.13 18.12
CA ASP A 254 -4.99 -5.37 18.03
C ASP A 254 -5.84 -6.59 18.40
N GLN A 255 -6.49 -7.20 17.41
CA GLN A 255 -7.29 -8.41 17.58
C GLN A 255 -6.67 -9.54 16.75
N GLU A 256 -5.62 -10.17 17.28
CA GLU A 256 -4.88 -11.25 16.59
C GLU A 256 -5.44 -12.64 16.93
N GLY A 257 -5.90 -12.82 18.17
CA GLY A 257 -6.16 -14.13 18.78
C GLY A 257 -5.17 -14.46 19.89
N GLY A 258 -5.36 -15.60 20.56
CA GLY A 258 -4.52 -16.01 21.68
C GLY A 258 -4.42 -14.94 22.78
N ARG A 259 -3.20 -14.56 23.15
CA ARG A 259 -2.95 -13.53 24.18
C ARG A 259 -3.20 -12.09 23.70
N VAL A 260 -3.22 -11.84 22.38
CA VAL A 260 -3.50 -10.52 21.79
C VAL A 260 -4.96 -10.47 21.33
N PHE A 261 -5.83 -10.35 22.34
CA PHE A 261 -7.28 -10.30 22.21
C PHE A 261 -7.81 -9.17 23.11
N ARG A 262 -8.63 -8.27 22.56
CA ARG A 262 -9.05 -7.01 23.21
C ARG A 262 -10.55 -6.84 23.35
N LEU A 263 -11.34 -7.43 22.44
CA LEU A 263 -12.79 -7.22 22.39
C LEU A 263 -13.53 -8.02 23.50
N PRO A 264 -14.24 -7.36 24.44
CA PRO A 264 -14.90 -8.02 25.57
C PRO A 264 -16.18 -8.75 25.15
N ASP A 265 -16.60 -9.81 25.85
CA ASP A 265 -17.82 -10.61 25.59
C ASP A 265 -17.79 -11.53 24.34
N LEU A 266 -16.64 -11.61 23.67
CA LEU A 266 -16.35 -12.60 22.63
C LEU A 266 -15.49 -13.75 23.17
N GLU A 267 -15.61 -14.92 22.55
CA GLU A 267 -14.66 -16.02 22.74
C GLU A 267 -13.34 -15.71 22.03
N GLY A 268 -12.23 -16.11 22.65
CA GLY A 268 -10.91 -15.94 22.07
C GLY A 268 -10.64 -16.95 20.96
N LEU A 269 -10.08 -16.49 19.84
CA LEU A 269 -9.50 -17.38 18.84
C LEU A 269 -8.23 -18.04 19.39
N PRO A 270 -7.83 -19.23 18.91
CA PRO A 270 -6.55 -19.84 19.24
C PRO A 270 -5.36 -18.94 18.87
N THR A 271 -4.17 -19.31 19.35
CA THR A 271 -2.94 -18.64 18.92
C THR A 271 -2.71 -18.85 17.42
N SER A 272 -2.05 -17.91 16.74
CA SER A 272 -1.64 -18.12 15.34
C SER A 272 -0.76 -19.35 15.19
N TRP A 273 0.04 -19.69 16.22
CA TRP A 273 0.82 -20.92 16.25
C TRP A 273 -0.04 -22.18 16.23
N ASP A 274 -1.13 -22.24 17.01
CA ASP A 274 -2.07 -23.37 17.00
C ASP A 274 -2.81 -23.50 15.65
N ILE A 275 -3.11 -22.37 15.01
CA ILE A 275 -3.62 -22.34 13.62
C ILE A 275 -2.53 -22.88 12.67
N GLY A 276 -1.28 -22.49 12.90
CA GLY A 276 -0.08 -22.98 12.25
C GLY A 276 0.07 -24.50 12.27
N ILE A 277 -0.10 -25.11 13.45
CA ILE A 277 -0.06 -26.57 13.65
C ILE A 277 -1.10 -27.28 12.78
N ASN A 278 -2.28 -26.69 12.61
CA ASN A 278 -3.32 -27.24 11.73
C ASN A 278 -2.97 -27.14 10.24
N ASN A 279 -2.17 -26.13 9.85
CA ASN A 279 -1.65 -25.92 8.50
C ASN A 279 -2.74 -25.93 7.40
N ASN A 280 -3.92 -25.42 7.74
CA ASN A 280 -5.09 -25.40 6.87
C ASN A 280 -5.37 -23.96 6.37
N PRO A 281 -5.14 -23.66 5.08
CA PRO A 281 -5.40 -22.34 4.51
C PRO A 281 -6.86 -21.90 4.63
N GLU A 282 -7.80 -22.84 4.43
CA GLU A 282 -9.25 -22.55 4.51
C GLU A 282 -9.65 -22.14 5.93
N LEU A 283 -9.10 -22.85 6.93
CA LEU A 283 -9.28 -22.48 8.33
C LEU A 283 -8.75 -21.08 8.61
N SER A 284 -7.58 -20.72 8.05
CA SER A 284 -6.99 -19.39 8.25
C SER A 284 -7.79 -18.28 7.58
N TYR A 285 -8.40 -18.57 6.43
CA TYR A 285 -9.35 -17.67 5.76
C TYR A 285 -10.60 -17.45 6.63
N GLN A 286 -11.19 -18.54 7.16
CA GLN A 286 -12.33 -18.48 8.08
C GLN A 286 -12.02 -17.72 9.37
N VAL A 287 -10.81 -17.87 9.91
CA VAL A 287 -10.32 -17.05 11.04
C VAL A 287 -10.33 -15.56 10.67
N GLY A 288 -9.86 -15.20 9.47
CA GLY A 288 -9.95 -13.83 8.96
C GLY A 288 -11.38 -13.31 8.89
N ASN A 289 -12.33 -14.10 8.40
CA ASN A 289 -13.75 -13.70 8.38
C ASN A 289 -14.33 -13.53 9.80
N ILE A 290 -13.96 -14.40 10.75
CA ILE A 290 -14.41 -14.26 12.14
C ILE A 290 -13.85 -12.99 12.77
N LEU A 291 -12.57 -12.70 12.58
CA LEU A 291 -11.96 -11.44 13.03
C LEU A 291 -12.72 -10.24 12.45
N ALA A 292 -13.10 -10.30 11.16
CA ALA A 292 -13.85 -9.23 10.56
C ALA A 292 -15.25 -9.05 11.17
N GLN A 293 -15.97 -10.14 11.38
CA GLN A 293 -17.28 -10.11 12.06
C GLN A 293 -17.16 -9.56 13.48
N GLN A 294 -16.09 -9.92 14.21
CA GLN A 294 -15.81 -9.38 15.52
C GLN A 294 -15.65 -7.86 15.47
N LEU A 295 -14.84 -7.32 14.56
CA LEU A 295 -14.65 -5.86 14.47
C LEU A 295 -15.92 -5.12 14.03
N HIS A 296 -16.65 -5.65 13.05
CA HIS A 296 -17.91 -5.07 12.59
C HIS A 296 -18.95 -4.94 13.70
N ALA A 297 -19.07 -5.96 14.56
CA ALA A 297 -20.01 -5.93 15.67
C ALA A 297 -19.78 -4.73 16.62
N TYR A 298 -18.54 -4.24 16.72
CA TYR A 298 -18.11 -3.13 17.57
C TYR A 298 -17.98 -1.82 16.79
N GLY A 299 -18.18 -1.84 15.46
CA GLY A 299 -18.11 -0.67 14.59
C GLY A 299 -16.68 -0.23 14.24
N MET A 300 -15.71 -1.13 14.42
CA MET A 300 -14.31 -0.94 14.05
C MET A 300 -14.08 -1.38 12.60
N ASN A 301 -13.03 -0.86 11.96
CA ASN A 301 -12.80 -1.03 10.52
C ASN A 301 -11.35 -1.35 10.14
N MET A 302 -10.43 -1.40 11.11
CA MET A 302 -9.02 -1.73 10.88
C MET A 302 -8.52 -2.66 11.98
N ASN A 303 -7.83 -3.73 11.61
CA ASN A 303 -7.25 -4.68 12.56
C ASN A 303 -5.74 -4.77 12.36
N TYR A 304 -4.97 -4.64 13.44
CA TYR A 304 -3.52 -4.86 13.40
C TYR A 304 -3.20 -6.36 13.41
N ALA A 305 -3.64 -7.04 12.37
CA ALA A 305 -3.42 -8.45 12.09
C ALA A 305 -3.51 -8.66 10.56
N PRO A 306 -2.88 -9.70 9.99
CA PRO A 306 -2.14 -10.77 10.67
C PRO A 306 -0.66 -10.43 10.95
N VAL A 307 -0.07 -11.13 11.93
CA VAL A 307 1.38 -11.17 12.14
C VAL A 307 2.01 -12.09 11.08
N LEU A 308 2.89 -11.53 10.27
CA LEU A 308 3.66 -12.21 9.22
C LEU A 308 5.13 -12.45 9.60
N ASP A 309 5.49 -12.20 10.86
CA ASP A 309 6.80 -12.55 11.38
C ASP A 309 7.02 -14.07 11.39
N VAL A 310 8.21 -14.50 10.97
CA VAL A 310 8.64 -15.90 11.02
C VAL A 310 9.40 -16.14 12.32
N ASN A 311 8.82 -16.88 13.27
CA ASN A 311 9.43 -17.09 14.58
C ASN A 311 10.56 -18.16 14.52
N ASN A 312 11.64 -17.80 13.85
CA ASN A 312 12.86 -18.59 13.65
C ASN A 312 13.79 -18.61 14.89
N ASN A 313 13.57 -17.70 15.84
CA ASN A 313 14.27 -17.70 17.11
C ASN A 313 13.38 -18.28 18.22
N PRO A 314 13.72 -19.44 18.81
CA PRO A 314 12.93 -20.04 19.87
C PRO A 314 12.94 -19.24 21.17
N ASP A 315 13.90 -18.34 21.36
CA ASP A 315 14.02 -17.46 22.53
C ASP A 315 13.35 -16.08 22.30
N ASN A 316 12.61 -15.90 21.19
CA ASN A 316 11.92 -14.64 20.89
C ASN A 316 10.84 -14.33 21.95
N PRO A 317 10.95 -13.21 22.69
CA PRO A 317 10.02 -12.90 23.77
C PRO A 317 8.72 -12.22 23.29
N VAL A 318 8.71 -11.67 22.06
CA VAL A 318 7.65 -10.76 21.57
C VAL A 318 6.67 -11.47 20.66
N ILE A 319 7.17 -12.24 19.69
CA ILE A 319 6.38 -12.91 18.67
C ILE A 319 5.90 -14.26 19.19
N GLY A 320 6.78 -15.26 19.29
CA GLY A 320 6.46 -16.57 19.84
C GLY A 320 5.20 -17.17 19.21
N ASP A 321 4.17 -17.37 20.03
CA ASP A 321 2.88 -17.95 19.64
C ASP A 321 2.00 -17.04 18.75
N ARG A 322 2.38 -15.78 18.56
CA ARG A 322 1.74 -14.83 17.63
C ARG A 322 2.09 -15.09 16.17
N ALA A 323 3.23 -15.74 15.90
CA ALA A 323 3.55 -16.19 14.55
C ALA A 323 2.77 -17.46 14.20
N PHE A 324 2.44 -17.64 12.93
CA PHE A 324 1.89 -18.89 12.43
C PHE A 324 2.89 -20.06 12.45
N GLY A 325 4.18 -19.79 12.67
CA GLY A 325 5.21 -20.81 12.77
C GLY A 325 6.61 -20.25 12.60
N ASP A 326 7.56 -21.16 12.43
CA ASP A 326 8.99 -20.91 12.25
C ASP A 326 9.47 -21.04 10.80
N SER A 327 8.55 -21.28 9.86
CA SER A 327 8.82 -21.45 8.43
C SER A 327 8.15 -20.34 7.60
N PRO A 328 8.89 -19.65 6.70
CA PRO A 328 8.31 -18.62 5.83
C PRO A 328 7.17 -19.14 4.97
N ASP A 329 7.26 -20.37 4.44
CA ASP A 329 6.20 -20.96 3.61
C ASP A 329 4.89 -21.12 4.40
N LEU A 330 4.99 -21.54 5.66
CA LEU A 330 3.81 -21.74 6.52
C LEU A 330 3.18 -20.39 6.87
N VAL A 331 3.99 -19.42 7.29
CA VAL A 331 3.55 -18.07 7.64
C VAL A 331 2.91 -17.37 6.45
N THR A 332 3.55 -17.43 5.28
CA THR A 332 3.02 -16.91 4.02
C THR A 332 1.66 -17.53 3.70
N LYS A 333 1.58 -18.87 3.72
CA LYS A 333 0.37 -19.59 3.32
C LYS A 333 -0.83 -19.26 4.20
N LEU A 334 -0.65 -19.17 5.51
CA LEU A 334 -1.75 -18.97 6.45
C LEU A 334 -2.06 -17.49 6.68
N GLY A 335 -1.02 -16.67 6.87
CA GLY A 335 -1.16 -15.23 7.09
C GLY A 335 -1.89 -14.54 5.93
N ILE A 336 -1.56 -14.85 4.68
CA ILE A 336 -2.25 -14.28 3.51
C ILE A 336 -3.73 -14.66 3.48
N GLN A 337 -4.10 -15.87 3.91
CA GLN A 337 -5.52 -16.26 3.96
C GLN A 337 -6.26 -15.50 5.05
N THR A 338 -5.66 -15.31 6.22
CA THR A 338 -6.25 -14.48 7.29
C THR A 338 -6.40 -13.02 6.85
N MET A 339 -5.39 -12.46 6.16
CA MET A 339 -5.47 -11.13 5.54
C MET A 339 -6.67 -11.03 4.58
N LYS A 340 -6.80 -11.98 3.65
CA LYS A 340 -7.90 -12.00 2.66
C LYS A 340 -9.27 -12.11 3.32
N GLY A 341 -9.42 -12.99 4.30
CA GLY A 341 -10.67 -13.17 5.03
C GLY A 341 -11.12 -11.89 5.75
N MET A 342 -10.19 -11.05 6.20
CA MET A 342 -10.52 -9.74 6.74
C MET A 342 -10.89 -8.73 5.66
N SER A 343 -10.06 -8.61 4.61
CA SER A 343 -10.26 -7.61 3.57
C SER A 343 -11.54 -7.83 2.75
N GLU A 344 -11.91 -9.08 2.46
CA GLU A 344 -13.13 -9.41 1.70
C GLU A 344 -14.41 -9.05 2.48
N GLU A 345 -14.32 -8.99 3.81
CA GLU A 345 -15.39 -8.54 4.69
C GLU A 345 -15.29 -7.03 5.00
N ASN A 346 -14.48 -6.26 4.26
CA ASN A 346 -14.30 -4.81 4.47
C ASN A 346 -13.71 -4.41 5.84
N ILE A 347 -12.88 -5.26 6.45
CA ILE A 347 -11.98 -4.86 7.54
C ILE A 347 -10.57 -4.72 6.98
N ILE A 348 -9.93 -3.59 7.23
CA ILE A 348 -8.59 -3.30 6.75
C ILE A 348 -7.58 -4.16 7.55
N PRO A 349 -6.91 -5.14 6.94
CA PRO A 349 -5.86 -5.88 7.60
C PRO A 349 -4.55 -5.08 7.57
N VAL A 350 -3.76 -5.16 8.63
CA VAL A 350 -2.41 -4.59 8.69
C VAL A 350 -1.42 -5.72 8.88
N ILE A 351 -0.61 -5.98 7.85
CA ILE A 351 0.43 -7.01 7.93
C ILE A 351 1.64 -6.45 8.71
N LYS A 352 2.16 -7.26 9.65
CA LYS A 352 3.18 -6.77 10.60
C LYS A 352 4.16 -7.86 11.07
N HIS A 353 5.37 -7.54 11.52
CA HIS A 353 5.96 -6.19 11.60
C HIS A 353 7.14 -6.12 10.64
N PHE A 354 7.01 -5.35 9.56
CA PHE A 354 8.05 -5.27 8.52
C PHE A 354 9.32 -4.59 9.06
N PRO A 355 10.54 -5.04 8.71
CA PRO A 355 10.87 -6.11 7.76
C PRO A 355 10.98 -7.52 8.38
N GLY A 356 10.52 -7.72 9.63
CA GLY A 356 10.50 -9.00 10.32
C GLY A 356 11.04 -8.92 11.75
N HIS A 357 10.20 -9.23 12.74
CA HIS A 357 10.51 -9.21 14.19
C HIS A 357 10.81 -10.61 14.77
N GLY A 358 10.67 -11.65 13.95
CA GLY A 358 10.72 -13.05 14.40
C GLY A 358 12.07 -13.56 14.93
N ASP A 359 13.18 -12.87 14.64
CA ASP A 359 14.54 -13.24 15.08
C ASP A 359 15.09 -12.39 16.23
N THR A 360 14.26 -11.58 16.90
CA THR A 360 14.72 -10.75 18.02
C THR A 360 14.93 -11.57 19.30
N THR A 361 15.95 -11.20 20.10
CA THR A 361 16.18 -11.73 21.46
C THR A 361 15.80 -10.74 22.55
N VAL A 362 15.34 -9.55 22.18
CA VAL A 362 15.04 -8.43 23.06
C VAL A 362 13.66 -7.90 22.68
N ASP A 363 12.86 -7.56 23.70
CA ASP A 363 11.52 -7.02 23.49
C ASP A 363 11.58 -5.51 23.23
N SER A 364 11.03 -5.08 22.09
CA SER A 364 10.97 -3.67 21.69
C SER A 364 10.11 -2.81 22.63
N HIS A 365 9.27 -3.43 23.47
CA HIS A 365 8.57 -2.71 24.54
C HIS A 365 9.48 -2.31 25.71
N TYR A 366 10.75 -2.76 25.73
CA TYR A 366 11.70 -2.44 26.81
C TYR A 366 13.04 -1.88 26.32
N GLU A 367 13.54 -2.34 25.17
CA GLU A 367 14.82 -1.91 24.60
C GLU A 367 14.80 -2.04 23.06
N LEU A 368 15.56 -1.20 22.35
CA LEU A 368 15.66 -1.27 20.89
C LEU A 368 16.31 -2.58 20.42
N PRO A 369 15.58 -3.50 19.75
CA PRO A 369 16.14 -4.75 19.25
C PRO A 369 17.09 -4.49 18.08
N LEU A 370 18.11 -5.32 17.98
CA LEU A 370 19.11 -5.28 16.91
C LEU A 370 19.14 -6.63 16.19
N ILE A 371 19.02 -6.60 14.86
CA ILE A 371 19.19 -7.77 14.00
C ILE A 371 20.33 -7.50 12.99
N ASP A 372 21.45 -8.19 13.16
CA ASP A 372 22.63 -8.06 12.28
C ASP A 372 22.55 -9.03 11.09
N LYS A 373 21.55 -8.80 10.23
CA LYS A 373 21.34 -9.56 8.98
C LYS A 373 21.56 -8.68 7.76
N SER A 374 22.22 -9.24 6.76
CA SER A 374 22.31 -8.64 5.43
C SER A 374 20.96 -8.68 4.71
N LEU A 375 20.77 -7.78 3.74
CA LEU A 375 19.56 -7.74 2.91
C LEU A 375 19.23 -9.09 2.26
N GLN A 376 20.25 -9.82 1.78
CA GLN A 376 20.05 -11.14 1.18
C GLN A 376 19.49 -12.16 2.19
N GLN A 377 19.96 -12.12 3.44
CA GLN A 377 19.43 -13.02 4.49
C GLN A 377 17.97 -12.71 4.81
N LEU A 378 17.57 -11.43 4.76
CA LEU A 378 16.18 -11.02 4.91
C LEU A 378 15.32 -11.52 3.73
N TYR A 379 15.82 -11.41 2.49
CA TYR A 379 15.16 -11.98 1.31
C TYR A 379 14.99 -13.50 1.39
N ASP A 380 15.95 -14.20 1.99
CA ASP A 380 15.92 -15.65 2.11
C ASP A 380 14.99 -16.13 3.25
N LEU A 381 14.45 -15.24 4.08
CA LEU A 381 13.62 -15.62 5.23
C LEU A 381 12.54 -14.60 5.61
N GLU A 382 12.89 -13.51 6.30
CA GLU A 382 11.93 -12.58 6.90
C GLU A 382 11.02 -11.88 5.90
N LEU A 383 11.54 -11.52 4.72
CA LEU A 383 10.78 -10.75 3.73
C LEU A 383 9.81 -11.61 2.91
N ILE A 384 9.98 -12.94 2.88
CA ILE A 384 9.17 -13.82 2.02
C ILE A 384 7.67 -13.63 2.25
N PRO A 385 7.14 -13.67 3.50
CA PRO A 385 5.71 -13.46 3.72
C PRO A 385 5.22 -12.07 3.32
N PHE A 386 6.04 -11.02 3.50
CA PHE A 386 5.67 -9.66 3.13
C PHE A 386 5.64 -9.45 1.61
N ILE A 387 6.64 -9.95 0.88
CA ILE A 387 6.69 -9.88 -0.59
C ILE A 387 5.44 -10.54 -1.19
N GLU A 388 5.10 -11.73 -0.70
CA GLU A 388 3.94 -12.48 -1.17
C GLU A 388 2.62 -11.82 -0.78
N ALA A 389 2.51 -11.23 0.42
CA ALA A 389 1.32 -10.50 0.84
C ALA A 389 1.12 -9.22 0.01
N ILE A 390 2.19 -8.46 -0.26
CA ILE A 390 2.16 -7.26 -1.14
C ILE A 390 1.73 -7.66 -2.55
N GLY A 391 2.33 -8.71 -3.12
CA GLY A 391 1.95 -9.24 -4.43
C GLY A 391 0.52 -9.79 -4.50
N GLN A 392 -0.12 -10.03 -3.36
CA GLN A 392 -1.52 -10.46 -3.24
C GLN A 392 -2.46 -9.37 -2.71
N GLY A 393 -2.03 -8.11 -2.75
CA GLY A 393 -2.89 -6.96 -2.52
C GLY A 393 -3.00 -6.52 -1.06
N ALA A 394 -1.96 -6.73 -0.25
CA ALA A 394 -1.88 -6.09 1.07
C ALA A 394 -2.02 -4.57 0.94
N ASP A 395 -2.87 -3.97 1.77
CA ASP A 395 -3.18 -2.54 1.71
C ASP A 395 -2.40 -1.70 2.72
N VAL A 396 -2.02 -2.30 3.85
CA VAL A 396 -1.35 -1.61 4.95
C VAL A 396 -0.23 -2.47 5.50
N VAL A 397 0.95 -1.88 5.65
CA VAL A 397 2.13 -2.49 6.26
C VAL A 397 2.52 -1.71 7.50
N MET A 398 2.67 -2.42 8.63
CA MET A 398 3.23 -1.84 9.86
C MET A 398 4.74 -2.05 9.91
N ILE A 399 5.49 -0.99 10.24
CA ILE A 399 6.95 -1.01 10.32
C ILE A 399 7.42 -1.13 11.78
N ALA A 400 8.25 -2.12 12.05
CA ALA A 400 8.79 -2.41 13.38
C ALA A 400 9.82 -1.37 13.87
N HIS A 401 9.95 -1.24 15.19
CA HIS A 401 11.03 -0.50 15.85
C HIS A 401 12.25 -1.40 16.08
N ILE A 402 12.95 -1.78 15.00
CA ILE A 402 14.14 -2.66 15.05
C ILE A 402 15.29 -2.04 14.26
N LEU A 403 16.49 -2.04 14.83
CA LEU A 403 17.71 -1.62 14.15
C LEU A 403 18.29 -2.79 13.32
N PHE A 404 18.48 -2.56 12.03
CA PHE A 404 19.17 -3.49 11.12
C PHE A 404 20.46 -2.84 10.60
N PRO A 405 21.61 -3.00 11.30
CA PRO A 405 22.81 -2.21 11.00
C PRO A 405 23.38 -2.37 9.59
N GLN A 406 23.07 -3.48 8.91
CA GLN A 406 23.48 -3.75 7.53
C GLN A 406 22.62 -3.01 6.49
N LEU A 407 21.44 -2.51 6.88
CA LEU A 407 20.59 -1.65 6.05
C LEU A 407 20.76 -0.18 6.44
N ASP A 408 20.63 0.10 7.74
CA ASP A 408 20.81 1.41 8.34
C ASP A 408 21.42 1.25 9.74
N SER A 409 22.65 1.71 9.90
CA SER A 409 23.40 1.60 11.16
C SER A 409 22.98 2.62 12.22
N VAL A 410 22.12 3.57 11.87
CA VAL A 410 21.77 4.70 12.72
C VAL A 410 20.32 4.62 13.18
N HIS A 411 19.39 4.39 12.26
CA HIS A 411 17.96 4.50 12.56
C HIS A 411 17.27 3.13 12.58
N PRO A 412 16.35 2.91 13.55
CA PRO A 412 15.39 1.82 13.49
C PRO A 412 14.60 1.82 12.18
N SER A 413 14.06 0.66 11.80
CA SER A 413 13.33 0.45 10.54
C SER A 413 12.21 1.46 10.34
N SER A 414 11.45 1.79 11.40
CA SER A 414 10.38 2.79 11.40
C SER A 414 10.83 4.23 11.11
N MET A 415 12.13 4.50 11.09
CA MET A 415 12.73 5.80 10.82
C MET A 415 13.83 5.72 9.75
N SER A 416 13.91 4.61 9.03
CA SER A 416 14.96 4.37 8.05
C SER A 416 14.43 4.51 6.63
N LYS A 417 15.00 5.48 5.89
CA LYS A 417 14.74 5.64 4.45
C LYS A 417 15.13 4.39 3.66
N ALA A 418 16.21 3.71 4.03
CA ALA A 418 16.68 2.50 3.37
C ALA A 418 15.64 1.37 3.48
N VAL A 419 14.96 1.26 4.63
CA VAL A 419 13.92 0.24 4.86
C VAL A 419 12.58 0.64 4.25
N ILE A 420 12.11 1.85 4.50
CA ILE A 420 10.74 2.25 4.12
C ILE A 420 10.69 2.70 2.66
N THR A 421 11.55 3.62 2.24
CA THR A 421 11.51 4.13 0.85
C THR A 421 12.19 3.16 -0.09
N GLU A 422 13.47 2.86 0.13
CA GLU A 422 14.28 2.14 -0.86
C GLU A 422 13.87 0.67 -0.97
N LEU A 423 13.72 -0.03 0.16
CA LEU A 423 13.30 -1.43 0.15
C LEU A 423 11.78 -1.57 -0.06
N LEU A 424 10.94 -1.08 0.86
CA LEU A 424 9.50 -1.35 0.80
C LEU A 424 8.79 -0.67 -0.38
N ARG A 425 8.97 0.65 -0.57
CA ARG A 425 8.26 1.38 -1.63
C ARG A 425 8.87 1.19 -3.00
N GLU A 426 10.20 1.32 -3.14
CA GLU A 426 10.86 1.27 -4.44
C GLU A 426 11.16 -0.17 -4.90
N GLU A 427 11.85 -0.97 -4.09
CA GLU A 427 12.27 -2.32 -4.49
C GLU A 427 11.12 -3.33 -4.48
N LEU A 428 10.27 -3.32 -3.45
CA LEU A 428 9.09 -4.20 -3.37
C LEU A 428 7.85 -3.62 -4.04
N GLY A 429 7.87 -2.35 -4.46
CA GLY A 429 6.78 -1.71 -5.19
C GLY A 429 5.52 -1.45 -4.37
N PHE A 430 5.62 -1.36 -3.05
CA PHE A 430 4.44 -1.14 -2.19
C PHE A 430 3.93 0.30 -2.27
N ASP A 431 2.74 0.47 -2.84
CA ASP A 431 2.04 1.76 -2.90
C ASP A 431 0.89 1.88 -1.88
N GLY A 432 0.71 0.91 -1.00
CA GLY A 432 -0.25 0.98 0.10
C GLY A 432 0.17 1.93 1.22
N VAL A 433 -0.63 1.94 2.30
CA VAL A 433 -0.38 2.77 3.48
C VAL A 433 0.71 2.15 4.35
N VAL A 434 1.70 2.95 4.73
CA VAL A 434 2.72 2.57 5.70
C VAL A 434 2.39 3.19 7.05
N VAL A 435 2.25 2.37 8.08
CA VAL A 435 2.01 2.80 9.47
C VAL A 435 3.18 2.39 10.36
N THR A 436 3.54 3.20 11.35
CA THR A 436 4.52 2.76 12.36
C THR A 436 3.90 1.72 13.29
N ASP A 437 4.75 0.91 13.92
CA ASP A 437 4.42 0.38 15.25
C ASP A 437 4.25 1.55 16.25
N ASP A 438 3.86 1.27 17.48
CA ASP A 438 3.55 2.32 18.46
C ASP A 438 4.80 3.14 18.87
N MET A 439 4.76 4.45 18.59
CA MET A 439 5.87 5.36 18.89
C MET A 439 6.12 5.56 20.39
N MET A 440 5.17 5.14 21.25
CA MET A 440 5.32 5.14 22.71
C MET A 440 6.09 3.93 23.25
N MET A 441 6.52 3.00 22.40
CA MET A 441 7.34 1.87 22.84
C MET A 441 8.73 2.35 23.29
N ASP A 442 9.26 1.74 24.37
CA ASP A 442 10.57 2.07 24.96
C ASP A 442 11.73 2.09 23.93
N ALA A 443 11.64 1.29 22.87
CA ALA A 443 12.60 1.29 21.75
C ALA A 443 12.75 2.65 21.05
N ILE A 444 11.74 3.52 21.16
CA ILE A 444 11.71 4.87 20.58
C ILE A 444 11.73 5.92 21.70
N GLU A 445 10.78 5.91 22.63
CA GLU A 445 10.59 7.02 23.59
C GLU A 445 11.80 7.26 24.51
N ASN A 446 12.57 6.21 24.84
CA ASN A 446 13.77 6.35 25.66
C ASN A 446 14.99 6.90 24.89
N HIS A 447 14.90 6.95 23.56
CA HIS A 447 16.02 7.29 22.68
C HIS A 447 15.79 8.55 21.86
N TYR A 448 14.54 8.93 21.61
CA TYR A 448 14.15 10.01 20.72
C TYR A 448 13.06 10.88 21.34
N ASP A 449 13.06 12.17 20.99
CA ASP A 449 11.84 12.97 21.08
C ASP A 449 10.84 12.41 20.06
N ILE A 450 9.64 12.05 20.51
CA ILE A 450 8.64 11.38 19.66
C ILE A 450 8.23 12.21 18.45
N GLY A 451 8.22 13.55 18.57
CA GLY A 451 7.86 14.44 17.48
C GLY A 451 8.97 14.51 16.44
N ASP A 452 10.23 14.58 16.87
CA ASP A 452 11.38 14.48 15.96
C ASP A 452 11.46 13.09 15.29
N ALA A 453 11.14 12.02 16.03
CA ALA A 453 11.06 10.66 15.52
C ALA A 453 9.95 10.50 14.45
N ALA A 454 8.77 11.09 14.70
CA ALA A 454 7.66 11.11 13.75
C ALA A 454 8.01 11.87 12.47
N VAL A 455 8.65 13.04 12.58
CA VAL A 455 9.14 13.81 11.43
C VAL A 455 10.12 12.98 10.60
N LEU A 456 11.07 12.29 11.24
CA LEU A 456 12.03 11.43 10.57
C LEU A 456 11.37 10.21 9.89
N SER A 457 10.37 9.61 10.54
CA SER A 457 9.57 8.51 9.99
C SER A 457 8.81 8.93 8.72
N ILE A 458 8.12 10.07 8.76
CA ILE A 458 7.40 10.63 7.59
C ILE A 458 8.37 10.94 6.45
N LYS A 459 9.51 11.54 6.78
CA LYS A 459 10.59 11.83 5.82
C LYS A 459 11.17 10.57 5.18
N SER A 460 11.18 9.46 5.91
CA SER A 460 11.63 8.15 5.46
C SER A 460 10.59 7.42 4.62
N GLY A 461 9.35 7.92 4.56
CA GLY A 461 8.30 7.43 3.70
C GLY A 461 7.09 6.86 4.42
N THR A 462 6.97 6.98 5.75
CA THR A 462 5.75 6.57 6.48
C THR A 462 4.57 7.48 6.17
N ASP A 463 3.36 6.92 6.15
CA ASP A 463 2.11 7.69 5.93
C ASP A 463 1.35 7.96 7.22
N ILE A 464 1.30 7.00 8.16
CA ILE A 464 0.59 7.13 9.43
C ILE A 464 1.55 6.92 10.61
N ILE A 465 1.49 7.83 11.58
CA ILE A 465 2.16 7.71 12.88
C ILE A 465 1.13 7.23 13.91
N LEU A 466 1.45 6.12 14.57
CA LEU A 466 0.63 5.54 15.64
C LEU A 466 1.21 5.96 17.00
N ILE A 467 0.36 6.56 17.84
CA ILE A 467 0.71 6.97 19.21
C ILE A 467 -0.43 6.48 20.11
N SER A 468 -0.16 5.46 20.92
CA SER A 468 -1.18 4.71 21.66
C SER A 468 -1.70 5.37 22.94
N GLU A 469 -1.00 6.37 23.46
CA GLU A 469 -1.32 7.00 24.73
C GLU A 469 -0.82 8.45 24.82
N HIS A 470 -1.21 9.11 25.91
CA HIS A 470 -0.83 10.48 26.28
C HIS A 470 -1.21 11.56 25.26
N TYR A 471 -2.27 12.31 25.59
CA TYR A 471 -2.78 13.39 24.75
C TYR A 471 -1.70 14.44 24.41
N GLU A 472 -0.86 14.80 25.38
CA GLU A 472 0.20 15.79 25.20
C GLU A 472 1.24 15.36 24.17
N ASP A 473 1.55 14.05 24.11
CA ASP A 473 2.53 13.46 23.20
C ASP A 473 2.01 13.42 21.76
N ILE A 474 0.71 13.11 21.61
CA ILE A 474 0.01 13.20 20.33
C ILE A 474 0.03 14.63 19.79
N VAL A 475 -0.32 15.61 20.64
CA VAL A 475 -0.34 17.02 20.25
C VAL A 475 1.06 17.53 19.90
N HIS A 476 2.05 17.21 20.73
CA HIS A 476 3.45 17.56 20.48
C HIS A 476 3.92 17.04 19.12
N THR A 477 3.56 15.80 18.78
CA THR A 477 3.89 15.20 17.50
C THR A 477 3.26 15.96 16.32
N ILE A 478 1.96 16.29 16.40
CA ILE A 478 1.27 17.07 15.37
C ILE A 478 1.94 18.44 15.18
N GLU A 479 2.24 19.13 16.28
CA GLU A 479 2.89 20.44 16.26
C GLU A 479 4.30 20.37 15.65
N LYS A 480 5.06 19.33 15.98
CA LYS A 480 6.41 19.09 15.42
C LYS A 480 6.37 18.82 13.92
N ILE A 481 5.43 18.03 13.43
CA ILE A 481 5.24 17.79 11.99
C ILE A 481 4.92 19.11 11.28
N LYS A 482 3.98 19.88 11.83
CA LYS A 482 3.61 21.20 11.29
C LYS A 482 4.80 22.15 11.22
N MET A 483 5.60 22.20 12.29
CA MET A 483 6.82 23.00 12.34
C MET A 483 7.85 22.56 11.30
N ALA A 484 8.05 21.25 11.13
CA ALA A 484 8.97 20.71 10.14
C ALA A 484 8.57 21.09 8.70
N VAL A 485 7.27 21.11 8.39
CA VAL A 485 6.76 21.59 7.09
C VAL A 485 7.02 23.09 6.92
N GLN A 486 6.68 23.90 7.94
CA GLN A 486 6.89 25.35 7.90
C GLN A 486 8.36 25.76 7.77
N GLN A 487 9.28 24.94 8.27
CA GLN A 487 10.72 25.16 8.19
C GLN A 487 11.34 24.57 6.91
N GLY A 488 10.57 23.85 6.09
CA GLY A 488 11.02 23.21 4.86
C GLY A 488 11.84 21.94 5.08
N GLU A 489 11.80 21.36 6.28
CA GLU A 489 12.38 20.05 6.54
C GLU A 489 11.54 18.91 5.92
N LEU A 490 10.23 19.07 5.95
CA LEU A 490 9.25 18.26 5.21
C LEU A 490 8.62 19.14 4.12
N SER A 491 8.43 18.60 2.91
CA SER A 491 7.63 19.27 1.90
C SER A 491 6.14 18.99 2.13
N GLU A 492 5.28 19.95 1.80
CA GLU A 492 3.83 19.70 1.80
C GLU A 492 3.46 18.59 0.79
N GLN A 493 4.18 18.49 -0.34
CA GLN A 493 4.01 17.38 -1.28
C GLN A 493 4.21 16.00 -0.62
N ARG A 494 5.16 15.85 0.31
CA ARG A 494 5.36 14.57 1.02
C ARG A 494 4.15 14.25 1.92
N ILE A 495 3.54 15.27 2.51
CA ILE A 495 2.29 15.12 3.27
C ILE A 495 1.16 14.72 2.32
N ASP A 496 1.04 15.39 1.16
CA ASP A 496 0.01 15.12 0.16
C ASP A 496 0.04 13.68 -0.34
N GLU A 497 1.23 13.15 -0.65
CA GLU A 497 1.42 11.76 -1.06
C GLU A 497 0.94 10.76 -0.01
N SER A 498 1.16 11.04 1.28
CA SER A 498 0.68 10.19 2.38
C SER A 498 -0.83 10.25 2.51
N VAL A 499 -1.39 11.46 2.50
CA VAL A 499 -2.82 11.69 2.68
C VAL A 499 -3.61 11.14 1.48
N GLU A 500 -3.07 11.20 0.26
CA GLU A 500 -3.70 10.56 -0.89
C GLU A 500 -3.86 9.04 -0.70
N ARG A 501 -2.81 8.35 -0.22
CA ARG A 501 -2.89 6.91 0.09
C ARG A 501 -3.90 6.61 1.18
N ILE A 502 -3.93 7.44 2.22
CA ILE A 502 -4.87 7.32 3.34
C ILE A 502 -6.31 7.49 2.85
N LEU A 503 -6.60 8.53 2.06
CA LEU A 503 -7.94 8.77 1.52
C LEU A 503 -8.37 7.66 0.57
N ARG A 504 -7.47 7.20 -0.31
CA ARG A 504 -7.71 6.06 -1.21
C ARG A 504 -8.03 4.78 -0.44
N LEU A 505 -7.35 4.53 0.68
CA LEU A 505 -7.63 3.39 1.54
C LEU A 505 -9.02 3.49 2.19
N LYS A 506 -9.37 4.67 2.73
CA LYS A 506 -10.69 4.90 3.32
C LYS A 506 -11.82 4.73 2.30
N GLU A 507 -11.59 5.18 1.07
CA GLU A 507 -12.52 5.00 -0.06
C GLU A 507 -12.63 3.52 -0.48
N LYS A 508 -11.50 2.82 -0.63
CA LYS A 508 -11.47 1.40 -1.01
C LYS A 508 -12.33 0.53 -0.10
N TYR A 509 -12.31 0.81 1.21
CA TYR A 509 -13.06 0.07 2.22
C TYR A 509 -14.44 0.69 2.53
N ASN A 510 -14.85 1.71 1.78
CA ASN A 510 -16.13 2.41 1.93
C ASN A 510 -16.39 2.83 3.39
N LEU A 511 -15.36 3.37 4.04
CA LEU A 511 -15.50 3.80 5.43
C LEU A 511 -16.56 4.90 5.50
N ASN A 512 -17.27 4.94 6.63
CA ASN A 512 -18.31 5.92 6.88
C ASN A 512 -18.45 6.16 8.40
N ASN A 513 -19.18 7.22 8.75
CA ASN A 513 -19.48 7.56 10.14
C ASN A 513 -20.79 6.92 10.63
N GLU A 514 -21.33 5.91 9.94
CA GLU A 514 -22.59 5.29 10.34
C GLU A 514 -22.41 4.46 11.60
N GLU A 515 -23.36 4.62 12.51
CA GLU A 515 -23.41 3.84 13.75
C GLU A 515 -23.72 2.38 13.46
N VAL A 516 -23.11 1.48 14.23
CA VAL A 516 -23.47 0.07 14.18
C VAL A 516 -24.61 -0.25 15.14
N GLU A 517 -25.54 -1.09 14.67
CA GLU A 517 -26.60 -1.63 15.50
C GLU A 517 -26.09 -2.71 16.46
N TYR A 518 -26.96 -3.18 17.34
CA TYR A 518 -26.61 -4.24 18.29
C TYR A 518 -26.53 -5.57 17.55
N HIS A 519 -25.41 -6.28 17.71
CA HIS A 519 -25.18 -7.60 17.13
C HIS A 519 -25.27 -8.66 18.23
N ASP A 520 -25.85 -9.81 17.89
CA ASP A 520 -25.86 -10.97 18.79
C ASP A 520 -24.49 -11.67 18.72
N LEU A 521 -23.65 -11.42 19.72
CA LEU A 521 -22.32 -12.02 19.81
C LEU A 521 -22.38 -13.54 20.00
N GLN A 522 -23.51 -14.11 20.43
CA GLN A 522 -23.64 -15.55 20.60
C GLN A 522 -23.40 -16.29 19.29
N TYR A 523 -23.85 -15.72 18.16
CA TYR A 523 -23.62 -16.31 16.84
C TYR A 523 -22.12 -16.41 16.51
N ILE A 524 -21.36 -15.34 16.75
CA ILE A 524 -19.91 -15.31 16.50
C ILE A 524 -19.20 -16.31 17.42
N ASN A 525 -19.59 -16.35 18.70
CA ASN A 525 -19.03 -17.29 19.67
C ASN A 525 -19.34 -18.75 19.31
N GLU A 526 -20.53 -19.05 18.80
CA GLU A 526 -20.90 -20.38 18.31
C GLU A 526 -20.09 -20.80 17.07
N GLN A 527 -19.79 -19.86 16.16
CA GLN A 527 -18.89 -20.12 15.03
C GLN A 527 -17.49 -20.50 15.50
N ILE A 528 -16.91 -19.74 16.44
CA ILE A 528 -15.57 -20.02 16.99
C ILE A 528 -15.54 -21.42 17.60
N ASN A 529 -16.52 -21.76 18.44
CA ASN A 529 -16.62 -23.06 19.10
C ASN A 529 -16.92 -24.24 18.15
N THR A 530 -17.41 -23.96 16.94
CA THR A 530 -17.64 -25.00 15.92
C THR A 530 -16.41 -25.20 15.05
N LEU A 531 -15.60 -24.15 14.88
CA LEU A 531 -14.43 -24.13 14.04
C LEU A 531 -13.21 -24.82 14.68
N PHE A 532 -13.13 -24.80 16.02
CA PHE A 532 -12.07 -25.42 16.83
C PHE A 532 -12.67 -26.36 17.87
#